data_AF-X1RUM7-F1
#
_entry.id   AF-X1RUM7-F1
#
_cell.length_a   1.000
_cell.length_b   1.000
_cell.length_c   1.000
_cell.angle_alpha   90.00
_cell.angle_beta   90.00
_cell.angle_gamma   90.00
#
_symmetry.space_group_name_H-M   'P 1'
#
loop_
_entity.id
_entity.type
_entity.pdbx_description
1 polymer ?
#
loop_
_entity_poly.entity_id
_entity_poly.type
_entity_poly.pdbx_seq_one_letter_code
_entity_poly.pdbx_strand_id
1 'polypeptide(L)' 'MKLIYSGIAVITIGAVGTILAVVMELTTGEPVWMLVMKITAGCFGVGGGLLGLAAITRRRGK' A
#
# COMPACT_ATOMS: atom_id res chain seq x y z
N MET A 1 12.61 -11.24 -8.80
CA MET A 1 13.00 -10.94 -7.39
C MET A 1 12.78 -9.46 -7.06
N LYS A 2 13.44 -8.51 -7.72
CA LYS A 2 13.34 -7.06 -7.42
C LYS A 2 11.90 -6.50 -7.36
N LEU A 3 11.04 -6.89 -8.30
CA LEU A 3 9.64 -6.43 -8.36
C LEU A 3 8.78 -6.87 -7.14
N ILE A 4 9.06 -8.05 -6.57
CA ILE A 4 8.31 -8.56 -5.41
C ILE A 4 8.67 -7.76 -4.17
N TYR A 5 9.97 -7.49 -3.96
CA TYR A 5 10.44 -6.66 -2.86
C TYR A 5 9.89 -5.24 -2.94
N SER A 6 9.87 -4.62 -4.13
CA SER A 6 9.24 -3.31 -4.32
C SER A 6 7.74 -3.34 -4.04
N GLY A 7 7.02 -4.38 -4.46
CA GLY A 7 5.59 -4.54 -4.14
C GLY A 7 5.33 -4.65 -2.63
N ILE A 8 6.12 -5.45 -1.92
CA ILE A 8 6.03 -5.60 -0.45
C ILE A 8 6.34 -4.28 0.25
N ALA A 9 7.38 -3.55 -0.19
CA ALA A 9 7.73 -2.25 0.39
C ALA A 9 6.58 -1.24 0.26
N VAL A 10 5.91 -1.19 -0.89
CA VAL A 10 4.79 -0.26 -1.11
C VAL A 10 3.56 -0.65 -0.28
N ILE A 11 3.26 -1.94 -0.14
CA ILE A 11 2.14 -2.43 0.69
C ILE A 11 2.39 -2.16 2.18
N THR A 12 3.62 -2.37 2.66
CA THR A 12 3.97 -2.13 4.06
C THR A 12 3.90 -0.65 4.42
N ILE A 13 4.36 0.24 3.55
CA ILE A 13 4.17 1.70 3.71
C ILE A 13 2.67 2.04 3.75
N GLY A 14 1.86 1.42 2.89
CA GLY A 14 0.41 1.55 2.94
C GLY A 14 -0.16 1.12 4.29
N ALA A 15 0.18 -0.07 4.79
CA ALA A 15 -0.34 -0.57 6.07
C ALA A 15 -0.03 0.37 7.25
N VAL A 16 1.20 0.89 7.33
CA VAL A 16 1.60 1.87 8.35
C VAL A 16 0.81 3.18 8.19
N GLY A 17 0.62 3.66 6.95
CA GLY A 17 -0.19 4.83 6.63
C GLY A 17 -1.65 4.69 7.08
N THR A 18 -2.24 3.50 6.95
CA THR A 18 -3.62 3.24 7.43
C THR A 18 -3.70 3.37 8.94
N ILE A 19 -2.76 2.77 9.66
CA ILE A 19 -2.73 2.83 11.13
C ILE A 19 -2.62 4.29 11.58
N LEU A 20 -1.73 5.06 10.94
CA LEU A 20 -1.55 6.49 11.24
C LEU A 20 -2.83 7.29 10.96
N ALA A 21 -3.52 7.03 9.84
CA ALA A 21 -4.78 7.69 9.51
C ALA A 21 -5.86 7.41 10.55
N VAL A 22 -6.03 6.14 10.97
CA VAL A 22 -7.02 5.75 11.98
C VAL A 22 -6.70 6.37 13.34
N VAL A 23 -5.42 6.41 13.73
CA VAL A 23 -5.00 7.08 14.98
C VAL A 23 -5.32 8.58 14.92
N MET A 24 -5.07 9.25 13.79
CA MET A 24 -5.43 10.66 13.61
C MET A 24 -6.95 10.88 13.68
N GLU A 25 -7.73 10.01 13.03
CA GLU A 25 -9.19 10.04 13.08
C GLU A 25 -9.71 10.00 14.52
N LEU A 26 -9.21 9.06 15.33
CA LEU A 26 -9.67 8.86 16.70
C LEU A 26 -9.19 9.93 17.69
N THR A 27 -8.02 10.55 17.44
CA THR A 27 -7.41 11.50 18.39
C THR A 27 -7.76 12.95 18.10
N THR A 28 -7.74 13.34 16.83
CA THR A 28 -7.88 14.75 16.43
C THR A 28 -9.23 15.06 15.81
N GLY A 29 -9.90 14.07 15.19
CA GLY A 29 -11.14 14.30 14.44
C GLY A 29 -10.98 15.21 13.21
N GLU A 30 -9.76 15.67 12.93
CA GLU A 30 -9.41 16.56 11.82
C GLU A 30 -9.52 15.81 10.49
N PRO A 31 -10.15 16.36 9.45
CA PRO A 31 -10.44 15.67 8.18
C PRO A 31 -9.19 15.22 7.39
N VAL A 32 -7.98 15.58 7.86
CA VAL A 32 -6.70 15.15 7.31
C VAL A 32 -6.58 13.63 7.23
N TRP A 33 -7.19 12.88 8.17
CA TRP A 33 -7.19 11.41 8.12
C TRP A 33 -7.78 10.84 6.83
N MET A 34 -8.79 11.51 6.23
CA MET A 34 -9.37 11.07 4.96
C MET A 34 -8.38 11.17 3.80
N LEU A 35 -7.56 12.21 3.77
CA LEU A 35 -6.52 12.37 2.75
C LEU A 35 -5.46 11.27 2.88
N VAL A 36 -5.02 11.00 4.11
CA VAL A 36 -4.04 9.93 4.39
C VAL A 36 -4.60 8.56 4.03
N MET A 37 -5.88 8.28 4.33
CA MET A 37 -6.56 7.04 3.90
C MET A 37 -6.60 6.88 2.38
N LYS A 38 -6.88 7.95 1.63
CA LYS A 38 -6.89 7.91 0.16
C LYS A 38 -5.53 7.59 -0.43
N ILE A 39 -4.48 8.26 0.05
CA ILE A 39 -3.10 8.01 -0.39
C ILE A 39 -2.72 6.56 -0.11
N THR A 40 -3.07 6.09 1.08
CA THR A 40 -2.81 4.73 1.52
C THR A 40 -3.51 3.69 0.67
N ALA A 41 -4.78 3.90 0.32
CA ALA A 41 -5.51 3.04 -0.62
C ALA A 41 -4.81 2.97 -1.99
N GLY A 42 -4.23 4.09 -2.45
CA GLY A 42 -3.36 4.13 -3.62
C GLY A 42 -2.11 3.26 -3.49
N CYS A 43 -1.43 3.29 -2.33
CA CYS A 43 -0.29 2.42 -2.05
C CYS A 43 -0.68 0.93 -2.10
N PHE A 44 -1.82 0.54 -1.52
CA PHE A 44 -2.31 -0.83 -1.64
C PHE A 44 -2.63 -1.24 -3.07
N GLY A 45 -3.24 -0.35 -3.86
CA GLY A 45 -3.50 -0.59 -5.28
C GLY A 45 -2.23 -0.78 -6.10
N VAL A 46 -1.26 0.11 -5.96
CA VAL A 46 0.03 0.04 -6.67
C VAL A 46 0.85 -1.17 -6.21
N GLY A 47 0.97 -1.38 -4.89
CA GLY A 47 1.71 -2.48 -4.31
C GLY A 47 1.13 -3.85 -4.67
N GLY A 48 -0.21 -3.99 -4.61
CA GLY A 48 -0.92 -5.19 -5.04
C GLY A 48 -0.76 -5.46 -6.54
N GLY A 49 -0.85 -4.43 -7.38
CA GLY A 49 -0.62 -4.53 -8.83
C GLY A 49 0.81 -4.98 -9.16
N LEU A 50 1.81 -4.43 -8.47
CA LEU A 50 3.21 -4.84 -8.62
C LEU A 50 3.43 -6.30 -8.22
N LEU A 51 2.82 -6.76 -7.13
CA LEU A 51 2.88 -8.17 -6.74
C LEU A 51 2.19 -9.10 -7.75
N GLY A 52 1.02 -8.70 -8.26
CA GLY A 52 0.29 -9.43 -9.30
C GLY A 52 1.11 -9.56 -10.59
N LEU A 53 1.68 -8.45 -11.07
CA LEU A 53 2.58 -8.44 -12.22
C LEU A 53 3.80 -9.33 -11.98
N ALA A 54 4.44 -9.22 -10.80
CA ALA A 54 5.57 -10.06 -10.46
C ALA A 54 5.24 -11.56 -10.45
N ALA A 55 4.04 -11.93 -9.99
CA ALA A 55 3.57 -13.31 -10.00
C ALA A 55 3.33 -13.82 -11.44
N ILE A 56 2.74 -13.00 -12.31
CA ILE A 56 2.52 -13.34 -13.72
C ILE A 56 3.86 -13.46 -14.47
N THR A 57 4.78 -12.51 -14.29
CA THR A 57 6.11 -12.56 -14.90
C THR A 57 6.91 -13.78 -14.43
N ARG A 58 6.78 -14.17 -13.15
CA ARG A 58 7.39 -15.40 -12.62
C ARG A 58 6.81 -16.67 -13.25
N ARG A 59 5.52 -16.67 -13.61
CA ARG A 59 4.87 -17.82 -14.30
C ARG A 59 5.21 -17.91 -15.78
N ARG A 60 5.38 -16.77 -16.48
CA ARG A 60 5.75 -16.72 -17.91
C ARG A 60 7.22 -17.02 -18.21
N GLY A 61 8.10 -16.87 -17.22
CA GLY A 61 9.53 -17.17 -17.35
C GLY A 61 9.92 -18.62 -17.04
N LYS A 62 8.94 -19.52 -16.89
CA LYS A 62 9.09 -20.97 -16.83
C LYS A 62 8.41 -21.56 -18.07
#